data_AF-A0A163LPB7-F1
#
_entry.id   AF-A0A163LPB7-F1
#
_cell.length_a   1.000
_cell.length_b   1.000
_cell.length_c   1.000
_cell.angle_alpha   90.00
_cell.angle_beta   90.00
_cell.angle_gamma   90.00
#
_symmetry.space_group_name_H-M   'P 1'
#
loop_
_entity.id
_entity.type
_entity.pdbx_description
1 polymer ?
#
loop_
_entity_poly.entity_id
_entity_poly.type
_entity_poly.pdbx_seq_one_letter_code
_entity_poly.pdbx_strand_id
1 'polypeptide(L)'
;MGSQNTCKDALEKSRVIVASTIDAADTGLHKVNKALHTNPELAYQEHFAHQTITSYLSSLGFDVKKHTYGLDTSFEAEYGSGGRLVIICAEYDALPEIGHSCGHNLIATSSIATFIAVAEAMKQHNFEGRVRILGTPAEEGGGGKAKLIDAGAFPKDTSAAIMAHPVSAHQIFYKPGYYQGLAGLKLIASHKFKTEFKGKPAHAAGEPWNGVNALDAAVSAYANVSLLRQQMEPDERVHGVIEVGGTVPNVITDYTRMNWNVRSPTIERADKLLSRVKNCLEAAALASGCKLNYITSPTYLNLRANKTLCELYAHDMDTFGTKIQVDQEKMMNASTDMGNVSHIIPSFHDSDSKYRYRGSVHMADVPPPAPAPPVSALALVPPPTPPPGPLTYRERLAQFRILEEKRIELIEELLDKLEKTEARLAQTELDLNSEQNVRRTLQSEVHEAKTREDALAQKQVRLVATTTFYSYLPTAG
;
A
#
# COMPACT_ATOMS: atom_id res chain seq x y z
N MET A 1 4.28 -39.01 21.03
CA MET A 1 5.41 -38.10 21.33
C MET A 1 6.57 -38.24 20.35
N GLY A 2 6.89 -39.42 19.80
CA GLY A 2 8.01 -39.59 18.85
C GLY A 2 7.88 -38.88 17.49
N SER A 3 6.69 -38.82 16.88
CA SER A 3 6.50 -38.24 15.53
C SER A 3 6.47 -36.71 15.45
N GLN A 4 6.12 -36.02 16.55
CA GLN A 4 6.12 -34.56 16.59
C GLN A 4 7.54 -33.99 16.77
N ASN A 5 8.41 -34.71 17.48
CA ASN A 5 9.83 -34.32 17.64
C ASN A 5 10.61 -34.48 16.34
N THR A 6 10.33 -35.51 15.53
CA THR A 6 10.97 -35.70 14.22
C THR A 6 10.57 -34.65 13.20
N CYS A 7 9.31 -34.19 13.22
CA CYS A 7 8.83 -33.12 12.33
C CYS A 7 9.47 -31.76 12.69
N LYS A 8 9.56 -31.43 13.98
CA LYS A 8 10.23 -30.20 14.44
C LYS A 8 11.72 -30.18 14.08
N ASP A 9 12.42 -31.30 14.26
CA ASP A 9 13.84 -31.41 13.90
C ASP A 9 14.07 -31.28 12.38
N ALA A 10 13.18 -31.84 11.55
CA ALA A 10 13.23 -31.68 10.11
C ALA A 10 13.02 -30.21 9.68
N LEU A 11 12.05 -29.53 10.28
CA LEU A 11 11.78 -28.10 10.01
C LEU A 11 12.98 -27.21 10.37
N GLU A 12 13.62 -27.45 11.52
CA GLU A 12 14.79 -26.65 11.93
C GLU A 12 15.98 -26.88 11.01
N LYS A 13 16.23 -28.13 10.59
CA LYS A 13 17.23 -28.45 9.57
C LYS A 13 16.91 -27.79 8.23
N SER A 14 15.64 -27.80 7.81
CA SER A 14 15.19 -27.10 6.61
C SER A 14 15.46 -25.60 6.67
N ARG A 15 15.25 -24.95 7.83
CA ARG A 15 15.57 -23.52 8.00
C ARG A 15 17.05 -23.22 7.78
N VAL A 16 17.94 -24.07 8.30
CA VAL A 16 19.39 -23.92 8.09
C VAL A 16 19.76 -24.09 6.61
N ILE A 17 19.16 -25.08 5.92
CA ILE A 17 19.38 -25.29 4.49
C ILE A 17 18.88 -24.09 3.68
N VAL A 18 17.68 -23.60 3.98
CA VAL A 18 17.10 -22.43 3.32
C VAL A 18 18.01 -21.21 3.48
N ALA A 19 18.41 -20.89 4.71
CA ALA A 19 19.26 -19.72 4.99
C ALA A 19 20.62 -19.81 4.28
N SER A 20 21.29 -20.97 4.37
CA SER A 20 22.59 -21.18 3.72
C SER A 20 22.51 -21.18 2.20
N THR A 21 21.42 -21.69 1.61
CA THR A 21 21.16 -21.66 0.17
C THR A 21 20.99 -20.23 -0.33
N ILE A 22 20.23 -19.42 0.40
CA ILE A 22 20.03 -18.00 0.07
C ILE A 22 21.35 -17.23 0.20
N ASP A 23 22.10 -17.40 1.30
CA ASP A 23 23.41 -16.76 1.49
C ASP A 23 24.39 -17.13 0.35
N ALA A 24 24.39 -18.39 -0.12
CA ALA A 24 25.22 -18.83 -1.24
C ALA A 24 24.77 -18.25 -2.60
N ALA A 25 23.47 -18.02 -2.77
CA ALA A 25 22.90 -17.47 -4.00
C ALA A 25 22.93 -15.94 -4.08
N ASP A 26 23.24 -15.24 -2.97
CA ASP A 26 23.14 -13.79 -2.80
C ASP A 26 23.74 -12.98 -3.96
N THR A 27 24.98 -13.30 -4.37
CA THR A 27 25.64 -12.60 -5.48
C THR A 27 24.90 -12.77 -6.81
N GLY A 28 24.32 -13.93 -7.07
CA GLY A 28 23.53 -14.20 -8.28
C GLY A 28 22.19 -13.46 -8.24
N LEU A 29 21.49 -13.53 -7.10
CA LEU A 29 20.23 -12.84 -6.86
C LEU A 29 20.39 -11.33 -7.00
N HIS A 30 21.42 -10.74 -6.41
CA HIS A 30 21.70 -9.30 -6.53
C HIS A 30 22.02 -8.88 -7.97
N LYS A 31 22.69 -9.73 -8.75
CA LYS A 31 22.93 -9.46 -10.19
C LYS A 31 21.63 -9.43 -10.98
N VAL A 32 20.74 -10.41 -10.75
CA VAL A 32 19.41 -10.44 -11.38
C VAL A 32 18.60 -9.21 -10.98
N ASN A 33 18.52 -8.92 -9.68
CA ASN A 33 17.78 -7.76 -9.18
C ASN A 33 18.24 -6.45 -9.82
N LYS A 34 19.56 -6.22 -9.83
CA LYS A 34 20.14 -5.01 -10.42
C LYS A 34 19.86 -4.93 -11.91
N ALA A 35 19.98 -6.05 -12.64
CA ALA A 35 19.71 -6.09 -14.08
C ALA A 35 18.26 -5.73 -14.40
N LEU A 36 17.28 -6.30 -13.69
CA LEU A 36 15.87 -5.94 -13.82
C LEU A 36 15.65 -4.46 -13.49
N HIS A 37 16.15 -4.01 -12.34
CA HIS A 37 15.98 -2.62 -11.89
C HIS A 37 16.51 -1.59 -12.91
N THR A 38 17.66 -1.86 -13.53
CA THR A 38 18.28 -0.93 -14.50
C THR A 38 17.68 -1.00 -15.90
N ASN A 39 16.88 -2.03 -16.22
CA ASN A 39 16.29 -2.22 -17.54
C ASN A 39 14.77 -2.48 -17.39
N PRO A 40 14.01 -1.47 -16.93
CA PRO A 40 12.57 -1.63 -16.72
C PRO A 40 11.85 -1.83 -18.06
N GLU A 41 10.97 -2.83 -18.11
CA GLU A 41 10.13 -3.15 -19.27
C GLU A 41 8.66 -3.15 -18.88
N LEU A 42 7.80 -2.64 -19.76
CA LEU A 42 6.38 -2.48 -19.48
C LEU A 42 5.61 -3.81 -19.60
N ALA A 43 4.38 -3.80 -19.09
CA ALA A 43 3.42 -4.90 -19.22
C ALA A 43 3.41 -5.52 -20.64
N TYR A 44 3.64 -6.83 -20.70
CA TYR A 44 3.76 -7.67 -21.90
C TYR A 44 4.97 -7.42 -22.80
N GLN A 45 5.93 -6.59 -22.38
CA GLN A 45 7.17 -6.29 -23.09
C GLN A 45 8.41 -6.70 -22.29
N GLU A 46 8.23 -7.48 -21.23
CA GLU A 46 9.26 -7.87 -20.25
C GLU A 46 10.25 -8.94 -20.76
N HIS A 47 10.72 -8.79 -21.99
CA HIS A 47 11.57 -9.78 -22.67
C HIS A 47 12.97 -9.89 -22.05
N PHE A 48 13.59 -8.77 -21.70
CA PHE A 48 14.87 -8.73 -20.98
C PHE A 48 14.75 -9.32 -19.58
N ALA A 49 13.72 -8.93 -18.82
CA ALA A 49 13.47 -9.48 -17.48
C ALA A 49 13.23 -11.00 -17.54
N HIS A 50 12.34 -11.45 -18.43
CA HIS A 50 12.08 -12.87 -18.68
C HIS A 50 13.37 -13.64 -19.05
N GLN A 51 14.15 -13.14 -20.00
CA GLN A 51 15.38 -13.81 -20.42
C GLN A 51 16.41 -13.85 -19.28
N THR A 52 16.53 -12.79 -18.49
CA THR A 52 17.46 -12.70 -17.36
C THR A 52 17.11 -13.73 -16.28
N ILE A 53 15.83 -13.78 -15.86
CA ILE A 53 15.38 -14.71 -14.83
C ILE A 53 15.52 -16.16 -15.30
N THR A 54 15.02 -16.46 -16.50
CA THR A 54 15.02 -17.83 -17.01
C THR A 54 16.44 -18.35 -17.27
N SER A 55 17.37 -17.50 -17.72
CA SER A 55 18.77 -17.86 -17.90
C SER A 55 19.46 -18.12 -16.55
N TYR A 56 19.17 -17.31 -15.53
CA TYR A 56 19.70 -17.53 -14.19
C TYR A 56 19.23 -18.86 -13.60
N LEU A 57 17.92 -19.14 -13.63
CA LEU A 57 17.38 -20.43 -13.17
C LEU A 57 17.96 -21.61 -13.95
N SER A 58 18.08 -21.50 -15.28
CA SER A 58 18.69 -22.55 -16.11
C SER A 58 20.16 -22.78 -15.75
N SER A 59 20.91 -21.72 -15.41
CA SER A 59 22.32 -21.84 -14.99
C SER A 59 22.50 -22.57 -13.66
N LEU A 60 21.46 -22.62 -12.83
CA LEU A 60 21.41 -23.40 -11.60
C LEU A 60 20.96 -24.86 -11.84
N GLY A 61 20.66 -25.23 -13.09
CA GLY A 61 20.28 -26.59 -13.48
C GLY A 61 18.79 -26.90 -13.40
N PHE A 62 17.93 -25.91 -13.24
CA PHE A 62 16.48 -26.11 -13.30
C PHE A 62 15.99 -26.25 -14.75
N ASP A 63 15.00 -27.11 -14.97
CA ASP A 63 14.29 -27.21 -16.24
C ASP A 63 13.28 -26.07 -16.35
N VAL A 64 13.66 -25.01 -17.09
CA VAL A 64 12.85 -23.80 -17.25
C VAL A 64 12.11 -23.84 -18.57
N LYS A 65 10.78 -23.92 -18.51
CA LYS A 65 9.92 -23.75 -19.68
C LYS A 65 9.67 -22.27 -19.89
N LYS A 66 10.14 -21.74 -21.02
CA LYS A 66 9.96 -20.35 -21.44
C LYS A 66 8.71 -20.18 -22.29
N HIS A 67 8.18 -18.95 -22.38
CA HIS A 67 7.06 -18.60 -23.27
C HIS A 67 5.82 -19.48 -23.03
N THR A 68 5.49 -19.69 -21.77
CA THR A 68 4.45 -20.63 -21.37
C THR A 68 3.05 -20.04 -21.52
N TYR A 69 2.00 -20.88 -21.52
CA TYR A 69 0.61 -20.42 -21.37
C TYR A 69 0.13 -19.35 -22.37
N GLY A 70 0.76 -19.27 -23.55
CA GLY A 70 0.41 -18.30 -24.59
C GLY A 70 0.85 -16.86 -24.30
N LEU A 71 1.75 -16.63 -23.34
CA LEU A 71 2.33 -15.31 -23.07
C LEU A 71 3.84 -15.35 -23.35
N ASP A 72 4.30 -14.42 -24.20
CA ASP A 72 5.70 -14.37 -24.64
C ASP A 72 6.69 -14.09 -23.52
N THR A 73 6.23 -13.54 -22.40
CA THR A 73 7.10 -13.17 -21.28
C THR A 73 6.84 -13.98 -20.04
N SER A 74 5.98 -15.02 -20.06
CA SER A 74 5.82 -15.93 -18.91
C SER A 74 6.73 -17.15 -18.98
N PHE A 75 7.05 -17.73 -17.82
CA PHE A 75 7.85 -18.95 -17.71
C PHE A 75 7.38 -19.80 -16.53
N GLU A 76 7.78 -21.07 -16.50
CA GLU A 76 7.69 -21.89 -15.29
C GLU A 76 8.93 -22.76 -15.11
N ALA A 77 9.26 -23.07 -13.85
CA ALA A 77 10.17 -24.14 -13.50
C ALA A 77 9.61 -24.88 -12.28
N GLU A 78 9.69 -26.21 -12.28
CA GLU A 78 9.16 -27.06 -11.22
C GLU A 78 10.24 -27.99 -10.69
N TYR A 79 10.27 -28.19 -9.37
CA TYR A 79 11.13 -29.16 -8.72
C TYR A 79 10.30 -30.08 -7.81
N GLY A 80 10.71 -31.34 -7.75
CA GLY A 80 10.06 -32.38 -6.95
C GLY A 80 9.09 -33.24 -7.76
N SER A 81 8.43 -34.17 -7.07
CA SER A 81 7.45 -35.08 -7.66
C SER A 81 6.47 -35.57 -6.60
N GLY A 82 5.26 -35.94 -7.05
CA GLY A 82 4.19 -36.35 -6.15
C GLY A 82 3.74 -35.23 -5.19
N GLY A 83 2.92 -35.62 -4.20
CA GLY A 83 2.52 -34.74 -3.11
C GLY A 83 1.87 -33.40 -3.52
N ARG A 84 1.94 -32.45 -2.58
CA ARG A 84 1.36 -31.10 -2.69
C ARG A 84 2.20 -30.22 -3.61
N LEU A 85 1.52 -29.38 -4.41
CA LEU A 85 2.15 -28.34 -5.20
C LEU A 85 2.01 -26.98 -4.50
N VAL A 86 3.12 -26.26 -4.33
CA VAL A 86 3.15 -24.84 -3.96
C VAL A 86 3.70 -24.04 -5.13
N ILE A 87 2.94 -23.03 -5.58
CA ILE A 87 3.35 -22.11 -6.65
C ILE A 87 3.88 -20.82 -6.01
N ILE A 88 5.01 -20.34 -6.50
CA ILE A 88 5.64 -19.07 -6.13
C ILE A 88 5.49 -18.14 -7.34
N CYS A 89 4.68 -17.09 -7.21
CA CYS A 89 4.44 -16.14 -8.30
C CYS A 89 5.52 -15.06 -8.31
N ALA A 90 6.16 -14.87 -9.46
CA ALA A 90 7.20 -13.86 -9.67
C ALA A 90 6.72 -12.79 -10.66
N GLU A 91 6.53 -11.55 -10.19
CA GLU A 91 6.23 -10.38 -11.01
C GLU A 91 7.51 -9.63 -11.39
N TYR A 92 7.56 -9.01 -12.57
CA TYR A 92 8.76 -8.34 -13.08
C TYR A 92 8.48 -7.30 -14.17
N ASP A 93 7.24 -6.86 -14.34
CA ASP A 93 6.92 -5.70 -15.16
C ASP A 93 7.21 -4.38 -14.42
N ALA A 94 7.39 -3.32 -15.18
CA ALA A 94 7.70 -1.99 -14.69
C ALA A 94 6.64 -0.97 -15.11
N LEU A 95 6.68 0.20 -14.48
CA LEU A 95 5.77 1.30 -14.76
C LEU A 95 6.38 2.29 -15.77
N PRO A 96 5.55 2.94 -16.61
CA PRO A 96 6.02 4.00 -17.52
C PRO A 96 6.74 5.11 -16.77
N GLU A 97 7.89 5.54 -17.29
CA GLU A 97 8.71 6.67 -16.82
C GLU A 97 9.36 6.53 -15.43
N ILE A 98 8.80 5.72 -14.53
CA ILE A 98 9.25 5.57 -13.14
C ILE A 98 9.85 4.18 -12.82
N GLY A 99 9.95 3.30 -13.81
CA GLY A 99 10.60 1.99 -13.68
C GLY A 99 9.93 1.09 -12.64
N HIS A 100 10.73 0.33 -11.89
CA HIS A 100 10.24 -0.60 -10.86
C HIS A 100 9.86 0.09 -9.53
N SER A 101 9.17 1.24 -9.58
CA SER A 101 8.71 1.94 -8.37
C SER A 101 7.65 1.18 -7.55
N CYS A 102 7.03 0.13 -8.12
CA CYS A 102 6.19 -0.85 -7.41
C CYS A 102 7.01 -1.99 -6.78
N GLY A 103 8.30 -2.10 -7.13
CA GLY A 103 9.24 -3.05 -6.54
C GLY A 103 9.20 -4.46 -7.16
N HIS A 104 8.69 -4.62 -8.37
CA HIS A 104 8.57 -5.95 -9.01
C HIS A 104 9.94 -6.63 -9.23
N ASN A 105 11.03 -5.87 -9.37
CA ASN A 105 12.38 -6.44 -9.34
C ASN A 105 12.68 -7.17 -8.00
N LEU A 106 12.19 -6.66 -6.87
CA LEU A 106 12.32 -7.30 -5.56
C LEU A 106 11.38 -8.51 -5.44
N ILE A 107 10.16 -8.43 -5.97
CA ILE A 107 9.21 -9.56 -6.02
C ILE A 107 9.80 -10.73 -6.82
N ALA A 108 10.36 -10.46 -8.00
CA ALA A 108 11.06 -11.47 -8.79
C ALA A 108 12.21 -12.10 -8.00
N THR A 109 13.03 -11.26 -7.35
CA THR A 109 14.23 -11.72 -6.64
C THR A 109 13.88 -12.57 -5.42
N SER A 110 12.91 -12.16 -4.61
CA SER A 110 12.44 -12.92 -3.45
C SER A 110 11.82 -14.24 -3.89
N SER A 111 11.02 -14.24 -4.95
CA SER A 111 10.40 -15.45 -5.51
C SER A 111 11.44 -16.46 -6.01
N ILE A 112 12.47 -15.99 -6.71
CA ILE A 112 13.60 -16.84 -7.13
C ILE A 112 14.31 -17.41 -5.91
N ALA A 113 14.63 -16.58 -4.90
CA ALA A 113 15.29 -17.02 -3.67
C ALA A 113 14.48 -18.08 -2.92
N THR A 114 13.16 -17.90 -2.81
CA THR A 114 12.27 -18.89 -2.19
C THR A 114 12.26 -20.20 -2.98
N PHE A 115 12.15 -20.14 -4.31
CA PHE A 115 12.12 -21.33 -5.15
C PHE A 115 13.40 -22.17 -5.02
N ILE A 116 14.57 -21.53 -5.14
CA ILE A 116 15.86 -22.25 -5.07
C ILE A 116 16.07 -22.85 -3.67
N ALA A 117 15.69 -22.14 -2.61
CA ALA A 117 15.89 -22.59 -1.24
C ALA A 117 14.98 -23.76 -0.87
N VAL A 118 13.71 -23.72 -1.31
CA VAL A 118 12.76 -24.81 -1.11
C VAL A 118 13.18 -26.03 -1.94
N ALA A 119 13.59 -25.85 -3.19
CA ALA A 119 14.07 -26.95 -4.03
C ALA A 119 15.29 -27.66 -3.40
N GLU A 120 16.25 -26.90 -2.87
CA GLU A 120 17.42 -27.48 -2.20
C GLU A 120 17.04 -28.21 -0.90
N ALA A 121 16.15 -27.64 -0.08
CA ALA A 121 15.63 -28.33 1.11
C ALA A 121 14.91 -29.64 0.75
N MET A 122 14.08 -29.63 -0.29
CA MET A 122 13.41 -30.84 -0.80
C MET A 122 14.41 -31.90 -1.27
N LYS A 123 15.49 -31.48 -1.96
CA LYS A 123 16.56 -32.36 -2.41
C LYS A 123 17.29 -33.04 -1.25
N GLN A 124 17.64 -32.29 -0.21
CA GLN A 124 18.40 -32.85 0.92
C GLN A 124 17.56 -33.74 1.83
N HIS A 125 16.27 -33.43 1.99
CA HIS A 125 15.36 -34.20 2.85
C HIS A 125 14.64 -35.34 2.13
N ASN A 126 14.63 -35.35 0.79
CA ASN A 126 14.00 -36.38 -0.04
C ASN A 126 12.54 -36.66 0.35
N PHE A 127 11.73 -35.61 0.54
CA PHE A 127 10.29 -35.75 0.82
C PHE A 127 9.44 -35.50 -0.44
N GLU A 128 8.28 -36.16 -0.50
CA GLU A 128 7.32 -36.03 -1.61
C GLU A 128 6.63 -34.66 -1.63
N GLY A 129 6.56 -34.03 -2.79
CA GLY A 129 6.00 -32.71 -2.99
C GLY A 129 6.54 -32.03 -4.23
N ARG A 130 5.96 -30.88 -4.59
CA ARG A 130 6.35 -30.07 -5.72
C ARG A 130 6.38 -28.59 -5.34
N VAL A 131 7.40 -27.90 -5.81
CA VAL A 131 7.48 -26.44 -5.79
C VAL A 131 7.62 -25.93 -7.23
N ARG A 132 6.85 -24.92 -7.60
CA ARG A 132 6.91 -24.29 -8.92
C ARG A 132 7.13 -22.81 -8.77
N ILE A 133 8.10 -22.25 -9.47
CA ILE A 133 8.14 -20.81 -9.73
C ILE A 133 7.38 -20.54 -11.04
N LEU A 134 6.47 -19.57 -10.99
CA LEU A 134 5.68 -19.14 -12.13
C LEU A 134 5.97 -17.66 -12.39
N GLY A 135 6.53 -17.36 -13.56
CA GLY A 135 6.72 -15.99 -14.01
C GLY A 135 5.40 -15.38 -14.46
N THR A 136 4.95 -14.33 -13.78
CA THR A 136 3.67 -13.68 -13.99
C THR A 136 3.89 -12.25 -14.52
N PRO A 137 3.82 -12.03 -15.85
CA PRO A 137 4.04 -10.71 -16.44
C PRO A 137 2.84 -9.78 -16.22
N ALA A 138 3.02 -8.50 -16.56
CA ALA A 138 1.94 -7.55 -16.79
C ALA A 138 0.95 -7.36 -15.62
N GLU A 139 1.42 -7.33 -14.38
CA GLU A 139 0.60 -7.01 -13.21
C GLU A 139 0.07 -5.56 -13.30
N GLU A 140 0.83 -4.63 -13.86
CA GLU A 140 0.51 -3.19 -13.90
C GLU A 140 -0.50 -2.87 -15.01
N GLY A 141 -1.74 -3.31 -14.81
CA GLY A 141 -2.88 -3.08 -15.69
C GLY A 141 -3.09 -4.11 -16.80
N GLY A 142 -2.13 -5.00 -17.04
CA GLY A 142 -2.27 -6.08 -18.03
C GLY A 142 -3.02 -7.29 -17.52
N GLY A 143 -3.08 -7.54 -16.20
CA GLY A 143 -3.76 -8.69 -15.60
C GLY A 143 -3.20 -10.03 -16.07
N GLY A 144 -1.87 -10.16 -16.11
CA GLY A 144 -1.22 -11.37 -16.61
C GLY A 144 -1.63 -12.63 -15.85
N LYS A 145 -1.83 -12.57 -14.53
CA LYS A 145 -2.29 -13.74 -13.76
C LYS A 145 -3.69 -14.17 -14.16
N ALA A 146 -4.59 -13.24 -14.51
CA ALA A 146 -5.92 -13.61 -15.01
C ALA A 146 -5.80 -14.41 -16.33
N LYS A 147 -4.93 -13.99 -17.26
CA LYS A 147 -4.67 -14.76 -18.49
C LYS A 147 -4.01 -16.11 -18.22
N LEU A 148 -3.08 -16.18 -17.26
CA LEU A 148 -2.44 -17.42 -16.85
C LEU A 148 -3.43 -18.40 -16.20
N ILE A 149 -4.39 -17.90 -15.43
CA ILE A 149 -5.50 -18.71 -14.89
C ILE A 149 -6.30 -19.31 -16.04
N ASP A 150 -6.73 -18.50 -17.00
CA ASP A 150 -7.51 -18.96 -18.17
C ASP A 150 -6.75 -20.00 -19.00
N ALA A 151 -5.42 -19.85 -19.09
CA ALA A 151 -4.52 -20.77 -19.80
C ALA A 151 -4.14 -22.03 -18.99
N GLY A 152 -4.61 -22.17 -17.74
CA GLY A 152 -4.39 -23.36 -16.92
C GLY A 152 -3.05 -23.41 -16.17
N ALA A 153 -2.39 -22.27 -15.95
CA ALA A 153 -1.10 -22.19 -15.23
C ALA A 153 -1.20 -22.53 -13.73
N PHE A 154 -2.43 -22.58 -13.22
CA PHE A 154 -2.79 -22.82 -11.83
C PHE A 154 -3.63 -24.10 -11.71
N PRO A 155 -3.00 -25.30 -11.67
CA PRO A 155 -3.72 -26.58 -11.59
C PRO A 155 -4.59 -26.69 -10.34
N LYS A 156 -5.71 -27.45 -10.44
CA LYS A 156 -6.67 -27.61 -9.33
C LYS A 156 -6.10 -28.29 -8.08
N ASP A 157 -5.03 -29.08 -8.23
CA ASP A 157 -4.33 -29.75 -7.13
C ASP A 157 -3.25 -28.87 -6.46
N THR A 158 -3.14 -27.61 -6.87
CA THR A 158 -2.29 -26.62 -6.20
C THR A 158 -2.77 -26.40 -4.77
N SER A 159 -1.88 -26.63 -3.80
CA SER A 159 -2.19 -26.46 -2.38
C SER A 159 -2.09 -25.02 -1.92
N ALA A 160 -1.15 -24.25 -2.49
CA ALA A 160 -1.05 -22.82 -2.24
C ALA A 160 -0.36 -22.08 -3.39
N ALA A 161 -0.71 -20.81 -3.58
CA ALA A 161 0.04 -19.86 -4.40
C ALA A 161 0.53 -18.71 -3.52
N ILE A 162 1.83 -18.41 -3.56
CA ILE A 162 2.46 -17.47 -2.64
C ILE A 162 3.25 -16.40 -3.41
N MET A 163 3.26 -15.18 -2.87
CA MET A 163 4.14 -14.09 -3.30
C MET A 163 4.41 -13.14 -2.14
N ALA A 164 5.47 -12.34 -2.25
CA ALA A 164 5.80 -11.30 -1.28
C ALA A 164 5.97 -9.96 -2.01
N HIS A 165 5.34 -8.91 -1.49
CA HIS A 165 5.35 -7.59 -2.12
C HIS A 165 6.05 -6.56 -1.23
N PRO A 166 7.04 -5.81 -1.73
CA PRO A 166 7.63 -4.73 -0.93
C PRO A 166 6.59 -3.61 -0.74
N VAL A 167 6.30 -3.27 0.51
CA VAL A 167 5.40 -2.15 0.81
C VAL A 167 6.01 -1.32 1.93
N SER A 168 5.99 0.00 1.77
CA SER A 168 6.51 0.91 2.78
C SER A 168 5.69 0.86 4.08
N ALA A 169 6.37 0.89 5.23
CA ALA A 169 5.75 0.73 6.55
C ALA A 169 4.57 1.70 6.82
N HIS A 170 4.66 2.94 6.33
CA HIS A 170 3.61 3.95 6.51
C HIS A 170 2.33 3.65 5.71
N GLN A 171 2.41 2.83 4.67
CA GLN A 171 1.23 2.42 3.90
C GLN A 171 0.42 1.35 4.64
N ILE A 172 1.09 0.46 5.37
CA ILE A 172 0.45 -0.69 6.04
C ILE A 172 0.15 -0.47 7.52
N PHE A 173 0.90 0.38 8.23
CA PHE A 173 0.72 0.59 9.67
C PHE A 173 0.24 2.01 10.01
N TYR A 174 -0.64 2.13 11.01
CA TYR A 174 -0.99 3.42 11.62
C TYR A 174 0.15 3.98 12.47
N LYS A 175 0.90 3.10 13.15
CA LYS A 175 2.06 3.44 13.98
C LYS A 175 3.26 2.60 13.52
N PRO A 176 4.09 3.10 12.58
CA PRO A 176 5.26 2.37 12.11
C PRO A 176 6.26 2.17 13.25
N GLY A 177 6.92 1.00 13.27
CA GLY A 177 8.04 0.71 14.19
C GLY A 177 7.84 -0.48 15.13
N TYR A 178 6.61 -0.94 15.35
CA TYR A 178 6.36 -2.15 16.17
C TYR A 178 6.46 -3.44 15.34
N TYR A 179 5.76 -3.47 14.20
CA TYR A 179 5.83 -4.56 13.23
C TYR A 179 6.82 -4.22 12.11
N GLN A 180 7.43 -5.26 11.54
CA GLN A 180 8.37 -5.16 10.41
C GLN A 180 7.75 -5.62 9.10
N GLY A 181 6.57 -6.23 9.13
CA GLY A 181 5.83 -6.65 7.96
C GLY A 181 4.40 -7.07 8.30
N LEU A 182 3.61 -7.36 7.27
CA LEU A 182 2.21 -7.74 7.36
C LEU A 182 2.01 -9.01 6.53
N ALA A 183 1.53 -10.08 7.15
CA ALA A 183 1.36 -11.38 6.50
C ALA A 183 0.13 -11.47 5.59
N GLY A 184 -0.95 -10.78 5.96
CA GLY A 184 -2.25 -10.87 5.29
C GLY A 184 -2.66 -9.57 4.63
N LEU A 185 -2.08 -9.25 3.46
CA LEU A 185 -2.55 -8.12 2.67
C LEU A 185 -4.00 -8.34 2.22
N LYS A 186 -4.80 -7.29 2.36
CA LYS A 186 -6.18 -7.14 1.90
C LYS A 186 -6.19 -5.97 0.93
N LEU A 187 -6.38 -6.30 -0.34
CA LEU A 187 -6.42 -5.37 -1.47
C LEU A 187 -7.80 -5.42 -2.11
N ILE A 188 -8.25 -4.31 -2.66
CA ILE A 188 -9.63 -4.12 -3.10
C ILE A 188 -9.83 -4.52 -4.57
N ALA A 189 -11.07 -4.83 -4.94
CA ALA A 189 -11.42 -5.14 -6.32
C ALA A 189 -11.38 -3.87 -7.20
N SER A 190 -11.09 -4.06 -8.49
CA SER A 190 -11.01 -2.97 -9.47
C SER A 190 -11.47 -3.44 -10.86
N HIS A 191 -12.51 -2.81 -11.38
CA HIS A 191 -12.84 -2.85 -12.81
C HIS A 191 -12.18 -1.68 -13.51
N LYS A 192 -11.45 -1.98 -14.59
CA LYS A 192 -10.85 -0.99 -15.48
C LYS A 192 -11.53 -1.13 -16.85
N PHE A 193 -11.96 -0.03 -17.43
CA PHE A 193 -12.56 -0.03 -18.77
C PHE A 193 -12.47 1.35 -19.42
N LYS A 194 -12.54 1.38 -20.74
CA LYS A 194 -12.71 2.61 -21.51
C LYS A 194 -14.12 2.67 -22.08
N THR A 195 -14.61 3.88 -22.27
CA THR A 195 -15.83 4.15 -23.02
C THR A 195 -15.56 5.06 -24.19
N GLU A 196 -16.14 4.75 -25.33
CA GLU A 196 -16.08 5.57 -26.53
C GLU A 196 -17.49 6.04 -26.88
N PHE A 197 -17.66 7.34 -27.04
CA PHE A 197 -18.89 7.92 -27.58
C PHE A 197 -18.64 8.33 -29.03
N LYS A 198 -19.51 7.86 -29.93
CA LYS A 198 -19.50 8.21 -31.35
C LYS A 198 -20.74 9.03 -31.68
N GLY A 199 -20.51 10.24 -32.15
CA GLY A 199 -21.48 11.21 -32.61
C GLY A 199 -21.36 11.46 -34.11
N LYS A 200 -21.56 12.73 -34.52
CA LYS A 200 -21.55 13.17 -35.92
C LYS A 200 -21.06 14.63 -35.98
N PRO A 201 -20.06 14.94 -36.83
CA PRO A 201 -19.55 16.30 -36.93
C PRO A 201 -20.52 17.20 -37.69
N ALA A 202 -20.48 18.50 -37.37
CA ALA A 202 -21.20 19.58 -38.05
C ALA A 202 -20.49 20.92 -37.75
N HIS A 203 -20.77 21.96 -38.54
CA HIS A 203 -20.28 23.30 -38.24
C HIS A 203 -21.00 23.84 -36.99
N ALA A 204 -20.26 24.05 -35.90
CA ALA A 204 -20.85 24.29 -34.57
C ALA A 204 -21.71 25.56 -34.51
N ALA A 205 -21.39 26.59 -35.30
CA ALA A 205 -22.18 27.83 -35.36
C ALA A 205 -23.19 27.89 -36.52
N GLY A 206 -23.01 27.05 -37.54
CA GLY A 206 -23.72 27.21 -38.83
C GLY A 206 -24.93 26.30 -38.93
N GLU A 207 -24.76 25.06 -38.49
CA GLU A 207 -25.78 24.02 -38.56
C GLU A 207 -25.62 22.99 -37.43
N PRO A 208 -25.54 23.41 -36.15
CA PRO A 208 -25.33 22.49 -35.03
C PRO A 208 -26.39 21.38 -34.93
N TRP A 209 -27.62 21.65 -35.38
CA TRP A 209 -28.72 20.68 -35.43
C TRP A 209 -28.47 19.46 -36.33
N ASN A 210 -27.49 19.53 -37.25
CA ASN A 210 -27.10 18.41 -38.10
C ASN A 210 -26.04 17.50 -37.44
N GLY A 211 -25.50 17.89 -36.30
CA GLY A 211 -24.46 17.18 -35.55
C GLY A 211 -24.97 16.42 -34.33
N VAL A 212 -24.11 15.57 -33.78
CA VAL A 212 -24.31 14.81 -32.54
C VAL A 212 -23.00 14.91 -31.76
N ASN A 213 -23.00 15.59 -30.62
CA ASN A 213 -21.78 15.98 -29.93
C ASN A 213 -21.31 14.93 -28.92
N ALA A 214 -20.24 14.22 -29.25
CA ALA A 214 -19.62 13.22 -28.37
C ALA A 214 -18.93 13.84 -27.14
N LEU A 215 -18.54 15.12 -27.19
CA LEU A 215 -17.99 15.81 -26.02
C LEU A 215 -19.07 16.07 -24.97
N ASP A 216 -20.27 16.46 -25.40
CA ASP A 216 -21.40 16.66 -24.49
C ASP A 216 -21.80 15.35 -23.82
N ALA A 217 -21.73 14.22 -24.54
CA ALA A 217 -21.92 12.89 -23.98
C ALA A 217 -20.88 12.58 -22.88
N ALA A 218 -19.59 12.86 -23.12
CA ALA A 218 -18.53 12.63 -22.14
C ALA A 218 -18.67 13.52 -20.89
N VAL A 219 -19.03 14.80 -21.07
CA VAL A 219 -19.27 15.74 -19.97
C VAL A 219 -20.49 15.32 -19.15
N SER A 220 -21.59 14.94 -19.82
CA SER A 220 -22.79 14.43 -19.15
C SER A 220 -22.49 13.13 -18.40
N ALA A 221 -21.74 12.20 -18.99
CA ALA A 221 -21.31 10.96 -18.35
C ALA A 221 -20.51 11.24 -17.06
N TYR A 222 -19.55 12.16 -17.12
CA TYR A 222 -18.77 12.58 -15.96
C TYR A 222 -19.63 13.21 -14.87
N ALA A 223 -20.57 14.09 -15.25
CA ALA A 223 -21.51 14.73 -14.33
C ALA A 223 -22.43 13.69 -13.65
N ASN A 224 -23.00 12.77 -14.42
CA ASN A 224 -23.88 11.70 -13.92
C ASN A 224 -23.15 10.82 -12.89
N VAL A 225 -21.91 10.40 -13.19
CA VAL A 225 -21.08 9.65 -12.24
C VAL A 225 -20.70 10.50 -11.02
N SER A 226 -20.49 11.80 -11.18
CA SER A 226 -20.20 12.70 -10.05
C SER A 226 -21.39 12.80 -9.09
N LEU A 227 -22.62 12.85 -9.62
CA LEU A 227 -23.85 12.84 -8.82
C LEU A 227 -24.07 11.48 -8.13
N LEU A 228 -23.70 10.37 -8.78
CA LEU A 228 -23.77 9.03 -8.20
C LEU A 228 -22.95 8.90 -6.90
N ARG A 229 -21.85 9.65 -6.76
CA ARG A 229 -20.93 9.56 -5.62
C ARG A 229 -21.58 9.84 -4.27
N GLN A 230 -22.65 10.63 -4.20
CA GLN A 230 -23.40 10.84 -2.96
C GLN A 230 -24.03 9.54 -2.45
N GLN A 231 -24.36 8.62 -3.35
CA GLN A 231 -25.08 7.38 -3.07
C GLN A 231 -24.15 6.15 -3.13
N MET A 232 -22.84 6.35 -3.04
CA MET A 232 -21.83 5.29 -2.95
C MET A 232 -21.50 4.97 -1.49
N GLU A 233 -21.01 3.77 -1.25
CA GLU A 233 -20.50 3.42 0.08
C GLU A 233 -19.20 4.22 0.39
N PRO A 234 -18.90 4.52 1.67
CA PRO A 234 -17.75 5.35 2.04
C PRO A 234 -16.37 4.83 1.60
N ASP A 235 -16.26 3.55 1.30
CA ASP A 235 -15.07 2.80 0.88
C ASP A 235 -15.05 2.44 -0.62
N GLU A 236 -16.03 2.93 -1.39
CA GLU A 236 -16.10 2.76 -2.84
C GLU A 236 -15.52 3.97 -3.59
N ARG A 237 -14.88 3.73 -4.73
CA ARG A 237 -14.30 4.81 -5.55
C ARG A 237 -14.58 4.62 -7.02
N VAL A 238 -14.88 5.72 -7.72
CA VAL A 238 -15.00 5.75 -9.18
C VAL A 238 -14.13 6.88 -9.70
N HIS A 239 -13.18 6.56 -10.56
CA HIS A 239 -12.23 7.47 -11.19
C HIS A 239 -12.48 7.49 -12.69
N GLY A 240 -12.42 8.67 -13.31
CA GLY A 240 -12.65 8.84 -14.73
C GLY A 240 -11.82 9.99 -15.30
N VAL A 241 -11.32 9.82 -16.51
CA VAL A 241 -10.65 10.89 -17.29
C VAL A 241 -11.14 10.88 -18.73
N ILE A 242 -11.15 12.05 -19.38
CA ILE A 242 -11.40 12.18 -20.82
C ILE A 242 -10.03 12.13 -21.52
N GLU A 243 -9.73 11.03 -22.21
CA GLU A 243 -8.47 10.86 -22.96
C GLU A 243 -8.52 11.62 -24.30
N VAL A 244 -9.70 11.70 -24.92
CA VAL A 244 -9.93 12.37 -26.22
C VAL A 244 -11.26 13.11 -26.16
N GLY A 245 -11.26 14.41 -26.48
CA GLY A 245 -12.39 15.32 -26.24
C GLY A 245 -12.67 16.36 -27.35
N GLY A 246 -12.13 16.19 -28.56
CA GLY A 246 -12.24 17.16 -29.65
C GLY A 246 -10.96 17.97 -29.87
N THR A 247 -10.89 18.67 -31.01
CA THR A 247 -9.67 19.35 -31.48
C THR A 247 -9.82 20.86 -31.63
N VAL A 248 -10.97 21.33 -32.13
CA VAL A 248 -11.25 22.74 -32.39
C VAL A 248 -12.69 23.10 -31.99
N PRO A 249 -12.95 24.32 -31.48
CA PRO A 249 -14.25 24.69 -30.91
C PRO A 249 -15.35 24.94 -31.96
N ASN A 250 -15.01 25.14 -33.23
CA ASN A 250 -15.96 25.44 -34.30
C ASN A 250 -16.51 24.20 -35.03
N VAL A 251 -16.12 23.00 -34.59
CA VAL A 251 -16.59 21.72 -35.15
C VAL A 251 -17.21 20.90 -34.01
N ILE A 252 -18.42 20.38 -34.22
CA ILE A 252 -19.04 19.45 -33.27
C ILE A 252 -18.17 18.18 -33.16
N THR A 253 -17.75 17.84 -31.94
CA THR A 253 -16.89 16.68 -31.68
C THR A 253 -17.64 15.39 -32.02
N ASP A 254 -17.13 14.61 -32.97
CA ASP A 254 -17.73 13.37 -33.45
C ASP A 254 -17.27 12.13 -32.65
N TYR A 255 -16.18 12.24 -31.88
CA TYR A 255 -15.64 11.14 -31.11
C TYR A 255 -15.02 11.61 -29.79
N THR A 256 -15.34 10.90 -28.71
CA THR A 256 -14.64 11.01 -27.43
C THR A 256 -14.31 9.66 -26.84
N ARG A 257 -13.24 9.62 -26.02
CA ARG A 257 -12.85 8.43 -25.26
C ARG A 257 -12.59 8.80 -23.82
N MET A 258 -13.16 8.03 -22.91
CA MET A 258 -12.93 8.14 -21.47
C MET A 258 -12.33 6.85 -20.93
N ASN A 259 -11.56 6.96 -19.85
CA ASN A 259 -10.95 5.83 -19.14
C ASN A 259 -11.42 5.84 -17.69
N TRP A 260 -11.94 4.71 -17.24
CA TRP A 260 -12.66 4.54 -15.98
C TRP A 260 -12.06 3.45 -15.11
N ASN A 261 -12.10 3.69 -13.80
CA ASN A 261 -11.77 2.70 -12.78
C ASN A 261 -12.83 2.71 -11.68
N VAL A 262 -13.45 1.56 -11.44
CA VAL A 262 -14.46 1.34 -10.39
C VAL A 262 -13.87 0.40 -9.35
N ARG A 263 -13.80 0.84 -8.09
CA ARG A 263 -13.16 0.11 -6.99
C ARG A 263 -14.09 -0.06 -5.81
N SER A 264 -14.05 -1.23 -5.19
CA SER A 264 -14.80 -1.57 -3.98
C SER A 264 -14.08 -2.67 -3.19
N PRO A 265 -14.25 -2.79 -1.86
CA PRO A 265 -13.56 -3.81 -1.08
C PRO A 265 -13.79 -5.25 -1.50
N THR A 266 -14.91 -5.56 -2.14
CA THR A 266 -15.17 -6.89 -2.72
C THR A 266 -15.63 -6.80 -4.17
N ILE A 267 -15.39 -7.86 -4.94
CA ILE A 267 -15.82 -7.92 -6.34
C ILE A 267 -17.35 -7.80 -6.47
N GLU A 268 -18.13 -8.43 -5.59
CA GLU A 268 -19.59 -8.41 -5.66
C GLU A 268 -20.16 -7.00 -5.45
N ARG A 269 -19.48 -6.19 -4.62
CA ARG A 269 -19.82 -4.79 -4.44
C ARG A 269 -19.34 -3.94 -5.63
N ALA A 270 -18.15 -4.22 -6.16
CA ALA A 270 -17.63 -3.56 -7.35
C ALA A 270 -18.55 -3.79 -8.57
N ASP A 271 -19.09 -4.99 -8.76
CA ASP A 271 -20.03 -5.34 -9.82
C ASP A 271 -21.34 -4.54 -9.72
N LYS A 272 -21.89 -4.41 -8.50
CA LYS A 272 -23.10 -3.60 -8.23
C LYS A 272 -22.84 -2.13 -8.54
N LEU A 273 -21.69 -1.60 -8.12
CA LEU A 273 -21.32 -0.22 -8.41
C LEU A 273 -21.07 -0.01 -9.91
N LEU A 274 -20.41 -0.95 -10.58
CA LEU A 274 -20.17 -0.92 -12.02
C LEU A 274 -21.48 -0.84 -12.80
N SER A 275 -22.51 -1.61 -12.41
CA SER A 275 -23.84 -1.52 -13.05
C SER A 275 -24.43 -0.11 -12.95
N ARG A 276 -24.36 0.53 -11.77
CA ARG A 276 -24.85 1.90 -11.57
C ARG A 276 -24.04 2.92 -12.37
N VAL A 277 -22.72 2.74 -12.44
CA VAL A 277 -21.83 3.56 -13.27
C VAL A 277 -22.20 3.41 -14.75
N LYS A 278 -22.41 2.17 -15.24
CA LYS A 278 -22.83 1.93 -16.63
C LYS A 278 -24.13 2.64 -16.96
N ASN A 279 -25.13 2.62 -16.07
CA ASN A 279 -26.38 3.36 -16.26
C ASN A 279 -26.14 4.88 -16.43
N CYS A 280 -25.19 5.47 -15.68
CA CYS A 280 -24.82 6.88 -15.84
C CYS A 280 -24.23 7.19 -17.23
N LEU A 281 -23.39 6.27 -17.75
CA LEU A 281 -22.74 6.39 -19.06
C LEU A 281 -23.74 6.19 -20.20
N GLU A 282 -24.62 5.21 -20.06
CA GLU A 282 -25.71 4.93 -21.00
C GLU A 282 -26.72 6.07 -21.07
N ALA A 283 -27.08 6.68 -19.93
CA ALA A 283 -27.95 7.85 -19.89
C ALA A 283 -27.36 9.03 -20.66
N ALA A 284 -26.04 9.26 -20.56
CA ALA A 284 -25.36 10.31 -21.29
C ALA A 284 -25.31 10.04 -22.81
N ALA A 285 -25.08 8.79 -23.21
CA ALA A 285 -25.16 8.39 -24.61
C ALA A 285 -26.56 8.61 -25.17
N LEU A 286 -27.59 8.17 -24.44
CA LEU A 286 -28.99 8.31 -24.82
C LEU A 286 -29.39 9.78 -24.96
N ALA A 287 -29.08 10.61 -23.96
CA ALA A 287 -29.47 12.02 -23.94
C ALA A 287 -28.81 12.83 -25.06
N SER A 288 -27.57 12.49 -25.42
CA SER A 288 -26.82 13.16 -26.49
C SER A 288 -27.11 12.60 -27.89
N GLY A 289 -27.74 11.42 -28.00
CA GLY A 289 -27.90 10.69 -29.26
C GLY A 289 -26.61 9.97 -29.74
N CYS A 290 -25.58 9.88 -28.90
CA CYS A 290 -24.33 9.19 -29.23
C CYS A 290 -24.47 7.67 -29.13
N LYS A 291 -23.64 6.95 -29.90
CA LYS A 291 -23.43 5.50 -29.70
C LYS A 291 -22.32 5.29 -28.67
N LEU A 292 -22.58 4.43 -27.69
CA LEU A 292 -21.62 4.05 -26.66
C LEU A 292 -20.98 2.69 -26.97
N ASN A 293 -19.66 2.61 -26.86
CA ASN A 293 -18.89 1.37 -26.90
C ASN A 293 -18.07 1.21 -25.62
N TYR A 294 -17.99 -0.01 -25.09
CA TYR A 294 -17.16 -0.34 -23.94
C TYR A 294 -15.94 -1.15 -24.39
N ILE A 295 -14.75 -0.74 -23.94
CA ILE A 295 -13.53 -1.52 -24.09
C ILE A 295 -13.13 -1.99 -22.70
N THR A 296 -13.36 -3.26 -22.41
CA THR A 296 -13.04 -3.85 -21.10
C THR A 296 -11.56 -4.12 -20.97
N SER A 297 -11.00 -3.79 -19.81
CA SER A 297 -9.67 -4.26 -19.39
C SER A 297 -9.83 -5.39 -18.36
N PRO A 298 -8.77 -6.16 -18.09
CA PRO A 298 -8.79 -7.19 -17.06
C PRO A 298 -9.26 -6.65 -15.71
N THR A 299 -10.17 -7.40 -15.08
CA THR A 299 -10.72 -7.08 -13.75
C THR A 299 -9.85 -7.70 -12.69
N TYR A 300 -9.52 -6.92 -11.65
CA TYR A 300 -8.74 -7.41 -10.50
C TYR A 300 -9.72 -7.70 -9.37
N LEU A 301 -9.71 -8.94 -8.90
CA LEU A 301 -10.53 -9.33 -7.76
C LEU A 301 -9.91 -8.83 -6.45
N ASN A 302 -10.73 -8.70 -5.40
CA ASN A 302 -10.20 -8.38 -4.09
C ASN A 302 -9.36 -9.55 -3.55
N LEU A 303 -8.21 -9.23 -2.96
CA LEU A 303 -7.27 -10.22 -2.43
C LEU A 303 -7.82 -10.85 -1.15
N ARG A 304 -7.86 -12.19 -1.12
CA ARG A 304 -8.27 -13.00 0.02
C ARG A 304 -7.05 -13.60 0.70
N ALA A 305 -6.69 -13.07 1.87
CA ALA A 305 -5.60 -13.60 2.68
C ALA A 305 -6.00 -14.94 3.34
N ASN A 306 -5.17 -15.98 3.19
CA ASN A 306 -5.36 -17.22 3.92
C ASN A 306 -4.77 -17.12 5.34
N LYS A 307 -5.65 -17.07 6.34
CA LYS A 307 -5.26 -16.86 7.75
C LYS A 307 -4.25 -17.90 8.26
N THR A 308 -4.40 -19.18 7.90
CA THR A 308 -3.47 -20.23 8.33
C THR A 308 -2.07 -20.01 7.78
N LEU A 309 -1.94 -19.66 6.49
CA LEU A 309 -0.63 -19.33 5.91
C LEU A 309 -0.04 -18.07 6.55
N CYS A 310 -0.86 -17.05 6.82
CA CYS A 310 -0.40 -15.81 7.45
C CYS A 310 0.11 -16.04 8.88
N GLU A 311 -0.57 -16.87 9.68
CA GLU A 311 -0.15 -17.24 11.04
C GLU A 311 1.14 -18.06 11.04
N LEU A 312 1.27 -19.02 10.10
CA LEU A 312 2.49 -19.80 9.92
C LEU A 312 3.68 -18.92 9.57
N TYR A 313 3.51 -18.00 8.62
CA TYR A 313 4.54 -17.04 8.25
C TYR A 313 4.93 -16.15 9.43
N ALA A 314 3.96 -15.59 10.16
CA ALA A 314 4.25 -14.74 11.30
C ALA A 314 4.99 -15.50 12.42
N HIS A 315 4.61 -16.76 12.68
CA HIS A 315 5.30 -17.63 13.63
C HIS A 315 6.74 -17.92 13.20
N ASP A 316 6.98 -18.24 11.92
CA ASP A 316 8.32 -18.52 11.42
C ASP A 316 9.19 -17.26 11.41
N MET A 317 8.65 -16.11 11.05
CA MET A 317 9.37 -14.83 11.10
C MET A 317 9.74 -14.42 12.52
N ASP A 318 8.94 -14.79 13.53
CA ASP A 318 9.27 -14.54 14.94
C ASP A 318 10.53 -15.29 15.38
N THR A 319 10.81 -16.46 14.78
CA THR A 319 12.06 -17.20 15.03
C THR A 319 13.31 -16.46 14.54
N PHE A 320 13.13 -15.52 13.60
CA PHE A 320 14.17 -14.58 13.15
C PHE A 320 14.13 -13.25 13.92
N GLY A 321 13.41 -13.18 15.04
CA GLY A 321 13.21 -11.95 15.81
C GLY A 321 12.43 -10.87 15.05
N THR A 322 11.67 -11.26 14.01
CA THR A 322 10.92 -10.33 13.18
C THR A 322 9.43 -10.43 13.51
N LYS A 323 8.88 -9.37 14.09
CA LYS A 323 7.46 -9.28 14.44
C LYS A 323 6.66 -8.93 13.20
N ILE A 324 5.81 -9.86 12.78
CA ILE A 324 4.89 -9.70 11.65
C ILE A 324 3.47 -9.56 12.18
N GLN A 325 2.76 -8.56 11.65
CA GLN A 325 1.34 -8.42 11.88
C GLN A 325 0.58 -9.42 11.00
N VAL A 326 -0.34 -10.19 11.58
CA VAL A 326 -1.13 -11.17 10.80
C VAL A 326 -2.25 -10.47 10.03
N ASP A 327 -3.07 -9.71 10.75
CA ASP A 327 -4.26 -9.07 10.20
C ASP A 327 -4.02 -7.60 9.88
N GLN A 328 -4.35 -7.19 8.67
CA GLN A 328 -4.30 -5.80 8.26
C GLN A 328 -5.35 -4.96 8.99
N GLU A 329 -4.90 -3.94 9.73
CA GLU A 329 -5.77 -2.96 10.39
C GLU A 329 -6.11 -1.77 9.49
N LYS A 330 -5.11 -1.26 8.75
CA LYS A 330 -5.25 -0.07 7.91
C LYS A 330 -5.71 -0.48 6.52
N MET A 331 -6.86 0.03 6.07
CA MET A 331 -7.34 -0.25 4.70
C MET A 331 -6.38 0.29 3.64
N MET A 332 -6.11 -0.53 2.62
CA MET A 332 -5.36 -0.14 1.42
C MET A 332 -6.29 -0.11 0.21
N ASN A 333 -6.17 0.93 -0.61
CA ASN A 333 -7.00 1.10 -1.80
C ASN A 333 -6.33 0.61 -3.10
N ALA A 334 -5.23 -0.13 -2.97
CA ALA A 334 -4.54 -0.78 -4.08
C ALA A 334 -5.25 -2.08 -4.49
N SER A 335 -4.93 -2.57 -5.68
CA SER A 335 -5.51 -3.78 -6.27
C SER A 335 -4.40 -4.54 -6.98
N THR A 336 -4.49 -5.87 -7.01
CA THR A 336 -3.53 -6.72 -7.69
C THR A 336 -4.23 -7.91 -8.35
N ASP A 337 -3.66 -8.43 -9.44
CA ASP A 337 -4.18 -9.63 -10.09
C ASP A 337 -3.87 -10.93 -9.32
N MET A 338 -3.03 -10.89 -8.27
CA MET A 338 -2.97 -11.96 -7.25
C MET A 338 -4.31 -12.15 -6.52
N GLY A 339 -5.15 -11.10 -6.52
CA GLY A 339 -6.53 -11.20 -6.11
C GLY A 339 -7.27 -12.29 -6.89
N ASN A 340 -7.06 -12.39 -8.20
CA ASN A 340 -7.70 -13.41 -9.03
C ASN A 340 -7.27 -14.82 -8.64
N VAL A 341 -5.98 -15.03 -8.35
CA VAL A 341 -5.43 -16.31 -7.89
C VAL A 341 -6.05 -16.72 -6.55
N SER A 342 -6.22 -15.77 -5.62
CA SER A 342 -6.77 -16.02 -4.28
C SER A 342 -8.23 -16.49 -4.26
N HIS A 343 -8.96 -16.35 -5.36
CA HIS A 343 -10.33 -16.85 -5.49
C HIS A 343 -10.40 -18.30 -5.98
N ILE A 344 -9.34 -18.82 -6.58
CA ILE A 344 -9.28 -20.20 -7.10
C ILE A 344 -8.37 -21.12 -6.27
N ILE A 345 -7.37 -20.56 -5.58
CA ILE A 345 -6.35 -21.30 -4.82
C ILE A 345 -6.08 -20.58 -3.49
N PRO A 346 -5.91 -21.33 -2.37
CA PRO A 346 -5.43 -20.75 -1.12
C PRO A 346 -4.15 -19.92 -1.34
N SER A 347 -4.20 -18.63 -1.03
CA SER A 347 -3.13 -17.71 -1.40
C SER A 347 -2.52 -17.00 -0.19
N PHE A 348 -1.22 -16.73 -0.30
CA PHE A 348 -0.46 -15.91 0.64
C PHE A 348 0.19 -14.76 -0.12
N HIS A 349 0.02 -13.55 0.40
CA HIS A 349 0.57 -12.33 -0.16
C HIS A 349 0.89 -11.40 1.00
N ASP A 350 2.15 -11.39 1.42
CA ASP A 350 2.63 -10.54 2.50
C ASP A 350 3.22 -9.24 1.97
N SER A 351 3.47 -8.34 2.91
CA SER A 351 4.38 -7.23 2.71
C SER A 351 5.50 -7.19 3.72
N ASP A 352 6.73 -7.07 3.24
CA ASP A 352 7.89 -6.72 4.06
C ASP A 352 8.13 -5.21 4.01
N SER A 353 8.26 -4.59 5.19
CA SER A 353 8.51 -3.16 5.36
C SER A 353 9.93 -2.84 5.82
N LYS A 354 10.81 -3.84 5.97
CA LYS A 354 12.23 -3.63 6.31
C LYS A 354 12.99 -2.83 5.24
N TYR A 355 12.48 -2.78 4.01
CA TYR A 355 13.02 -1.90 3.00
C TYR A 355 12.69 -0.45 3.36
N ARG A 356 13.73 0.32 3.75
CA ARG A 356 13.69 1.77 3.89
C ARG A 356 13.50 2.47 2.54
N TYR A 357 12.49 2.07 1.78
CA TYR A 357 12.04 2.81 0.62
C TYR A 357 11.33 4.07 1.15
N ARG A 358 11.91 5.24 0.93
CA ARG A 358 11.34 6.53 1.37
C ARG A 358 10.19 6.99 0.46
N GLY A 359 10.00 6.33 -0.70
CA GLY A 359 8.88 6.55 -1.61
C GLY A 359 7.64 5.75 -1.22
N SER A 360 6.46 6.26 -1.56
CA SER A 360 5.26 5.41 -1.66
C SER A 360 5.31 4.66 -2.99
N VAL A 361 4.68 3.49 -3.06
CA VAL A 361 4.40 2.79 -4.33
C VAL A 361 3.86 3.77 -5.37
N HIS A 362 4.42 3.76 -6.58
CA HIS A 362 4.11 4.66 -7.72
C HIS A 362 4.56 6.13 -7.56
N MET A 363 5.54 6.40 -6.69
CA MET A 363 6.23 7.70 -6.66
C MET A 363 7.62 7.56 -7.26
N ALA A 364 8.10 8.60 -7.96
CA ALA A 364 9.49 8.68 -8.36
C ALA A 364 10.41 8.61 -7.12
N ASP A 365 11.57 7.96 -7.26
CA ASP A 365 12.59 7.92 -6.20
C ASP A 365 12.89 9.34 -5.73
N VAL A 366 12.67 9.61 -4.44
CA VAL A 366 13.08 10.90 -3.85
C VAL A 366 14.60 10.86 -3.72
N PRO A 367 15.35 11.74 -4.40
CA PRO A 367 16.80 11.77 -4.26
C PRO A 367 17.17 12.06 -2.79
N PRO A 368 18.26 11.50 -2.27
CA PRO A 368 18.74 11.83 -0.93
C PRO A 368 18.97 13.36 -0.82
N PRO A 369 18.73 13.97 0.36
CA PRO A 369 18.99 15.39 0.55
C PRO A 369 20.44 15.71 0.21
N ALA A 370 20.66 16.85 -0.47
CA ALA A 370 21.98 17.31 -0.85
C ALA A 370 22.91 17.33 0.39
N PRO A 371 24.17 16.89 0.25
CA PRO A 371 25.12 16.96 1.34
C PRO A 371 25.30 18.41 1.79
N ALA A 372 25.41 18.61 3.11
CA ALA A 372 25.64 19.92 3.70
C ALA A 372 26.88 20.59 3.08
N PRO A 373 26.89 21.93 2.93
CA PRO A 373 28.04 22.64 2.37
C PRO A 373 29.28 22.41 3.24
N PRO A 374 30.47 22.33 2.65
CA PRO A 374 31.69 21.98 3.36
C PRO A 374 32.07 23.06 4.38
N VAL A 375 32.27 22.65 5.63
CA VAL A 375 32.91 23.46 6.65
C VAL A 375 34.42 23.49 6.36
N SER A 376 35.01 24.69 6.40
CA SER A 376 36.43 24.92 6.07
C SER A 376 37.39 24.16 6.98
N ALA A 377 38.51 23.75 6.37
CA ALA A 377 39.60 22.94 6.87
C ALA A 377 40.09 23.25 8.31
N LEU A 378 40.32 22.19 9.08
CA LEU A 378 41.53 21.96 9.89
C LEU A 378 41.56 20.53 10.47
N ALA A 379 42.76 19.95 10.52
CA ALA A 379 43.19 18.64 11.04
C ALA A 379 42.98 17.39 10.14
N LEU A 380 44.12 16.86 9.67
CA LEU A 380 44.27 15.56 9.00
C LEU A 380 43.75 14.43 9.89
N VAL A 381 42.64 13.81 9.51
CA VAL A 381 42.17 12.53 10.06
C VAL A 381 42.74 11.40 9.17
N PRO A 382 43.31 10.32 9.74
CA PRO A 382 43.78 9.18 8.94
C PRO A 382 42.62 8.55 8.15
N PRO A 383 42.91 7.88 7.01
CA PRO A 383 41.87 7.33 6.16
C PRO A 383 40.97 6.37 6.93
N PRO A 384 39.64 6.39 6.70
CA PRO A 384 38.73 5.46 7.34
C PRO A 384 39.12 4.03 6.99
N THR A 385 39.15 3.17 8.00
CA THR A 385 39.29 1.74 7.81
C THR A 385 38.18 1.22 6.89
N PRO A 386 38.49 0.29 5.98
CA PRO A 386 37.47 -0.29 5.09
C PRO A 386 36.33 -0.88 5.94
N PRO A 387 35.06 -0.75 5.50
CA PRO A 387 33.94 -1.34 6.21
C PRO A 387 34.17 -2.85 6.33
N PRO A 388 33.87 -3.46 7.50
CA PRO A 388 33.97 -4.90 7.64
C PRO A 388 33.10 -5.59 6.59
N GLY A 389 33.58 -6.70 6.03
CA GLY A 389 32.83 -7.51 5.07
C GLY A 389 31.49 -8.00 5.65
N PRO A 390 30.58 -8.52 4.81
CA PRO A 390 29.28 -9.00 5.26
C PRO A 390 29.44 -10.05 6.36
N LEU A 391 28.81 -9.79 7.51
CA LEU A 391 28.91 -10.63 8.71
C LEU A 391 28.31 -12.00 8.45
N THR A 392 28.99 -13.04 8.90
CA THR A 392 28.50 -14.42 8.85
C THR A 392 27.32 -14.62 9.82
N TYR A 393 26.49 -15.66 9.60
CA TYR A 393 25.34 -15.99 10.46
C TYR A 393 25.69 -16.08 11.97
N ARG A 394 26.85 -16.65 12.31
CA ARG A 394 27.35 -16.72 13.70
C ARG A 394 27.65 -15.35 14.29
N GLU A 395 28.20 -14.44 13.49
CA GLU A 395 28.53 -13.08 13.92
C GLU A 395 27.27 -12.22 14.05
N ARG A 396 26.27 -12.44 13.18
CA ARG A 396 24.94 -11.81 13.29
C ARG A 396 24.22 -12.23 14.57
N LEU A 397 24.27 -13.52 14.94
CA LEU A 397 23.72 -14.04 16.21
C LEU A 397 24.42 -13.46 17.44
N ALA A 398 25.75 -13.28 17.40
CA ALA A 398 26.51 -12.67 18.49
C ALA A 398 26.20 -11.18 18.63
N GLN A 399 26.12 -10.44 17.52
CA GLN A 399 25.69 -9.04 17.53
C GLN A 399 24.25 -8.88 18.01
N PHE A 400 23.37 -9.83 17.69
CA PHE A 400 21.99 -9.83 18.17
C PHE A 400 21.91 -9.90 19.70
N ARG A 401 22.71 -10.77 20.35
CA ARG A 401 22.76 -10.84 21.83
C ARG A 401 23.24 -9.54 22.45
N ILE A 402 24.27 -8.92 21.88
CA ILE A 402 24.80 -7.62 22.34
C ILE A 402 23.75 -6.51 22.15
N LEU A 403 23.00 -6.54 21.05
CA LEU A 403 21.92 -5.59 20.79
C LEU A 403 20.72 -5.81 21.72
N GLU A 404 20.43 -7.04 22.12
CA GLU A 404 19.40 -7.35 23.12
C GLU A 404 19.75 -6.79 24.49
N GLU A 405 20.99 -6.99 24.95
CA GLU A 405 21.48 -6.44 26.23
C GLU A 405 21.39 -4.91 26.22
N LYS A 406 21.85 -4.25 25.15
CA LYS A 406 21.74 -2.79 25.00
C LYS A 406 20.30 -2.29 24.87
N ARG A 407 19.40 -3.09 24.28
CA ARG A 407 17.97 -2.78 24.19
C ARG A 407 17.31 -2.84 25.56
N ILE A 408 17.70 -3.79 26.40
CA ILE A 408 17.21 -3.89 27.78
C ILE A 408 17.69 -2.68 28.59
N GLU A 409 18.98 -2.32 28.52
CA GLU A 409 19.51 -1.11 29.17
C GLU A 409 18.77 0.17 28.74
N LEU A 410 18.49 0.33 27.45
CA LEU A 410 17.75 1.49 26.94
C LEU A 410 16.29 1.53 27.41
N ILE A 411 15.64 0.36 27.51
CA ILE A 411 14.27 0.27 28.03
C ILE A 411 14.24 0.68 29.50
N GLU A 412 15.20 0.23 30.31
CA GLU A 412 15.32 0.63 31.72
C GLU A 412 15.56 2.14 31.86
N GLU A 413 16.43 2.74 31.03
CA GLU A 413 16.67 4.19 31.02
C GLU A 413 15.41 4.99 30.63
N LEU A 414 14.64 4.49 29.65
CA LEU A 414 13.41 5.13 29.21
C LEU A 414 12.29 5.02 30.24
N LEU A 415 12.19 3.90 30.96
CA LEU A 415 11.23 3.72 32.05
C LEU A 415 11.54 4.68 33.22
N ASP A 416 12.81 4.84 33.60
CA ASP A 416 13.23 5.82 34.62
C ASP A 416 12.92 7.27 34.19
N LYS A 417 13.13 7.60 32.91
CA LYS A 417 12.73 8.92 32.37
C LYS A 417 11.22 9.13 32.37
N LEU A 418 10.44 8.09 32.07
CA LEU A 418 8.98 8.14 32.08
C LEU A 418 8.48 8.42 33.50
N GLU A 419 8.95 7.65 34.48
CA GLU A 419 8.58 7.80 35.89
C GLU A 419 8.92 9.20 36.43
N LYS A 420 10.11 9.72 36.10
CA LYS A 420 10.51 11.10 36.44
C LYS A 420 9.64 12.16 35.76
N THR A 421 9.15 11.89 34.55
CA THR A 421 8.30 12.81 33.80
C THR A 421 6.88 12.81 34.36
N GLU A 422 6.33 11.64 34.69
CA GLU A 422 5.03 11.50 35.36
C GLU A 422 5.02 12.19 36.73
N ALA A 423 6.09 12.05 37.51
CA ALA A 423 6.25 12.77 38.78
C ALA A 423 6.27 14.31 38.59
N ARG A 424 6.93 14.81 37.55
CA ARG A 424 6.93 16.24 37.20
C ARG A 424 5.55 16.72 36.73
N LEU A 425 4.82 15.88 35.99
CA LEU A 425 3.48 16.20 35.50
C LEU A 425 2.50 16.31 36.67
N ALA A 426 2.54 15.36 37.61
CA ALA A 426 1.73 15.38 38.82
C ALA A 426 1.99 16.62 39.69
N GLN A 427 3.26 17.04 39.81
CA GLN A 427 3.60 18.30 40.50
C GLN A 427 3.04 19.53 39.76
N THR A 428 3.14 19.55 38.43
CA THR A 428 2.61 20.65 37.60
C THR A 428 1.09 20.76 37.67
N GLU A 429 0.37 19.64 37.72
CA GLU A 429 -1.09 19.62 37.92
C GLU A 429 -1.50 20.13 39.29
N LEU A 430 -0.73 19.80 40.33
CA LEU A 430 -0.90 20.36 41.68
C LEU A 430 -0.75 21.88 41.68
N ASP A 431 0.29 22.40 41.02
CA ASP A 431 0.55 23.83 40.92
C ASP A 431 -0.55 24.56 40.12
N LEU A 432 -1.01 23.99 39.00
CA LEU A 432 -2.10 24.54 38.19
C LEU A 432 -3.42 24.61 38.97
N ASN A 433 -3.75 23.57 39.74
CA ASN A 433 -4.94 23.56 40.59
C ASN A 433 -4.85 24.63 41.69
N SER A 434 -3.66 24.88 42.24
CA SER A 434 -3.44 25.95 43.21
C SER A 434 -3.69 27.34 42.61
N GLU A 435 -3.17 27.61 41.40
CA GLU A 435 -3.37 28.87 40.68
C GLU A 435 -4.83 29.08 40.29
N GLN A 436 -5.52 28.03 39.85
CA GLN A 436 -6.94 28.09 39.52
C GLN A 436 -7.80 28.41 40.76
N ASN A 437 -7.44 27.89 41.93
CA ASN A 437 -8.11 28.24 43.18
C ASN A 437 -7.86 29.71 43.57
N VAL A 438 -6.63 30.20 43.46
CA VAL A 438 -6.31 31.63 43.68
C VAL A 438 -7.11 32.51 42.72
N ARG A 439 -7.20 32.13 41.44
CA ARG A 439 -7.97 32.86 40.43
C ARG A 439 -9.46 32.90 40.75
N ARG A 440 -10.05 31.79 41.23
CA ARG A 440 -11.46 31.74 41.65
C ARG A 440 -11.72 32.65 42.86
N THR A 441 -10.82 32.66 43.84
CA THR A 441 -10.92 33.55 45.00
C THR A 441 -10.87 35.02 44.56
N LEU A 442 -9.91 35.40 43.73
CA LEU A 442 -9.79 36.77 43.20
C LEU A 442 -11.02 37.17 42.36
N GLN A 443 -11.58 36.26 41.56
CA GLN A 443 -12.80 36.53 40.81
C GLN A 443 -14.01 36.78 41.71
N SER A 444 -14.12 36.06 42.83
CA SER A 444 -15.15 36.26 43.84
C SER A 444 -15.02 37.64 44.52
N GLU A 445 -13.80 38.01 44.92
CA GLU A 445 -13.52 39.31 45.54
C GLU A 445 -13.84 40.48 44.60
N VAL A 446 -13.48 40.37 43.31
CA VAL A 446 -13.82 41.37 42.28
C VAL A 446 -15.34 41.48 42.09
N HIS A 447 -16.07 40.36 42.15
CA HIS A 447 -17.53 40.38 42.03
C HIS A 447 -18.20 41.05 43.23
N GLU A 448 -17.73 40.76 44.45
CA GLU A 448 -18.21 41.43 45.67
C GLU A 448 -17.92 42.93 45.66
N ALA A 449 -16.72 43.33 45.22
CA ALA A 449 -16.35 44.74 45.11
C ALA A 449 -17.26 45.51 44.14
N LYS A 450 -17.53 44.95 42.94
CA LYS A 450 -18.47 45.53 41.98
C LYS A 450 -19.89 45.65 42.55
N THR A 451 -20.35 44.62 43.25
CA THR A 451 -21.69 44.63 43.85
C THR A 451 -21.81 45.72 44.91
N ARG A 452 -20.76 45.96 45.71
CA ARG A 452 -20.71 47.07 46.67
C ARG A 452 -20.68 48.44 45.98
N GLU A 453 -19.94 48.57 44.89
CA GLU A 453 -19.88 49.79 44.08
C GLU A 453 -21.25 50.14 43.48
N ASP A 454 -21.92 49.16 42.88
CA ASP A 454 -23.27 49.32 42.32
C ASP A 454 -24.30 49.72 43.40
N ALA A 455 -24.20 49.11 44.59
CA ALA A 455 -25.06 49.45 45.72
C ALA A 455 -24.83 50.90 46.22
N LEU A 456 -23.57 51.35 46.25
CA LEU A 456 -23.22 52.73 46.59
C LEU A 456 -23.73 53.71 45.53
N ALA A 457 -23.57 53.40 44.24
CA ALA A 457 -24.08 54.19 43.13
C ALA A 457 -25.62 54.33 43.20
N GLN A 458 -26.34 53.25 43.45
CA GLN A 458 -27.81 53.29 43.64
C GLN A 458 -28.22 54.11 44.85
N LYS A 459 -27.47 54.03 45.96
CA LYS A 459 -27.72 54.85 47.16
C LYS A 459 -27.51 56.34 46.88
N GLN A 460 -26.50 56.68 46.07
CA GLN A 460 -26.20 58.05 45.67
C GLN A 460 -27.24 58.62 44.70
N VAL A 461 -27.69 57.83 43.73
CA VAL A 461 -28.81 58.19 42.83
C VAL A 461 -30.09 58.42 43.63
N ARG A 462 -30.40 57.58 44.63
CA ARG A 462 -31.54 57.80 45.53
C ARG A 462 -31.40 59.11 46.31
N LEU A 463 -30.22 59.41 46.86
CA LEU A 463 -29.97 60.64 47.61
C LEU A 463 -30.16 61.91 46.75
N VAL A 464 -29.68 61.87 45.50
CA VAL A 464 -29.86 62.97 44.53
C VAL A 464 -31.33 63.14 44.15
N ALA A 465 -32.08 62.05 43.95
CA ALA A 465 -33.51 62.10 43.67
C ALA A 465 -34.32 62.72 44.83
N THR A 466 -34.00 62.41 46.09
CA THR A 466 -34.66 63.05 47.26
C THR A 466 -34.33 64.54 47.38
N THR A 467 -33.13 64.96 46.99
CA THR A 467 -32.69 66.37 47.07
C THR A 467 -33.30 67.21 45.94
N THR A 468 -33.56 66.61 44.78
CA THR A 468 -34.21 67.26 43.63
C THR A 468 -35.73 67.40 43.81
N PHE A 469 -36.38 66.52 44.59
CA PHE A 469 -37.82 66.61 44.88
C PHE A 469 -38.18 67.75 45.85
N TYR A 470 -37.25 68.19 46.71
CA TYR A 470 -37.48 69.29 47.65
C TYR A 470 -37.21 70.70 47.07
N SER A 471 -36.63 70.80 45.87
CA SER A 471 -36.32 72.09 45.21
C SER A 471 -37.38 72.56 44.19
N TYR A 472 -38.47 71.80 44.02
CA TYR A 472 -39.62 72.13 43.15
C TYR A 472 -40.95 72.20 43.91
N LEU A 473 -40.94 72.70 45.15
CA LEU A 473 -42.15 73.21 45.80
C LEU A 473 -42.27 74.71 45.49
N PRO A 474 -43.36 75.17 44.85
CA PRO A 474 -43.60 76.59 44.65
C PRO A 474 -43.77 77.30 45.99
N THR A 475 -43.04 78.38 46.18
CA THR A 475 -43.30 79.39 47.22
C THR A 475 -44.71 79.95 47.01
N ALA A 476 -45.61 79.66 47.94
CA ALA A 476 -46.86 80.41 48.11
C ALA A 476 -46.54 81.69 48.90
N GLY A 477 -46.88 82.84 48.31
CA GLY A 477 -46.70 84.18 48.86
C GLY A 477 -46.86 85.24 47.80
#